data_AF-A0AA41XLU3-F1
#
_entry.id   AF-A0AA41XLU3-F1
#
_cell.length_a   1.000
_cell.length_b   1.000
_cell.length_c   1.000
_cell.angle_alpha   90.00
_cell.angle_beta   90.00
_cell.angle_gamma   90.00
#
_symmetry.space_group_name_H-M   'P 1'
#
loop_
_entity.id
_entity.type
_entity.pdbx_description
1 polymer ?
#
loop_
_entity_poly.entity_id
_entity_poly.type
_entity_poly.pdbx_seq_one_letter_code
_entity_poly.pdbx_strand_id
1 'polypeptide(L)'
;MSAITKRDVIDAAMSVAEDVAESRLDPTQLNQAVADECKASFGSVVGEDDPLWPLHIDVARQVLAVGGLSADELSEWLAVARLRAGVPLSTIDPPAGTSGASGTLSPEMELYEGDLSSAPEPEPYLDPEPETETETEQAAPASTSAMVELPDGRRIHRRHIIARGRELPTGNGLREF
;
A
#
# COMPACT_ATOMS: atom_id res chain seq x y z
N MET A 1 16.97 40.25 2.44
CA MET A 1 16.05 39.33 3.13
C MET A 1 16.04 39.73 4.59
N SER A 2 14.93 40.24 5.11
CA SER A 2 14.82 40.57 6.53
C SER A 2 14.79 39.29 7.36
N ALA A 3 15.39 39.32 8.55
CA ALA A 3 15.39 38.17 9.45
C ALA A 3 14.00 38.00 10.07
N ILE A 4 13.42 36.80 9.94
CA ILE A 4 12.20 36.40 10.67
C ILE A 4 12.48 36.48 12.18
N THR A 5 11.65 37.24 12.90
CA THR A 5 11.71 37.33 14.35
C THR A 5 10.78 36.31 15.01
N LYS A 6 10.99 36.05 16.31
CA LYS A 6 10.09 35.16 17.08
C LYS A 6 8.64 35.66 17.07
N ARG A 7 8.45 36.98 17.06
CA ARG A 7 7.12 37.59 17.07
C ARG A 7 6.40 37.32 15.76
N ASP A 8 7.09 37.43 14.63
CA ASP A 8 6.52 37.15 13.31
C ASP A 8 6.02 35.70 13.18
N VAL A 9 6.76 34.73 13.74
CA VAL A 9 6.35 33.32 13.73
C VAL A 9 5.11 33.09 14.60
N ILE A 10 5.04 33.74 15.77
CA ILE A 10 3.88 33.62 16.68
C ILE A 10 2.64 34.25 16.03
N ASP A 11 2.77 35.45 15.48
CA ASP A 11 1.67 36.16 14.84
C ASP A 11 1.14 35.35 13.63
N ALA A 12 2.04 34.76 12.83
CA ALA A 12 1.66 33.88 11.72
C ALA A 12 0.92 32.61 12.20
N ALA A 13 1.42 31.95 13.24
CA ALA A 13 0.77 30.76 13.79
C ALA A 13 -0.61 31.06 14.39
N MET A 14 -0.75 32.20 15.09
CA MET A 14 -2.03 32.65 15.65
C MET A 14 -3.03 33.01 14.55
N SER A 15 -2.58 33.65 13.46
CA SER A 15 -3.44 33.93 12.31
C SER A 15 -4.01 32.66 11.69
N VAL A 16 -3.20 31.60 11.54
CA VAL A 16 -3.70 30.32 11.03
C VAL A 16 -4.69 29.68 12.01
N ALA A 17 -4.44 29.76 13.31
CA ALA A 17 -5.35 29.24 14.32
C ALA A 17 -6.70 29.98 14.31
N GLU A 18 -6.69 31.30 14.12
CA GLU A 18 -7.89 32.12 13.98
C GLU A 18 -8.67 31.76 12.71
N ASP A 19 -8.00 31.63 11.56
CA ASP A 19 -8.66 31.24 10.31
C ASP A 19 -9.33 29.86 10.40
N VAL A 20 -8.75 28.91 11.14
CA VAL A 20 -9.37 27.61 11.43
C VAL A 20 -10.57 27.75 12.38
N ALA A 21 -10.44 28.55 13.45
CA ALA A 21 -11.52 28.77 14.41
C ALA A 21 -12.73 29.47 13.78
N GLU A 22 -12.50 30.40 12.85
CA GLU A 22 -13.54 31.08 12.07
C GLU A 22 -14.09 30.24 10.91
N SER A 23 -13.63 28.99 10.74
CA SER A 23 -14.00 28.11 9.62
C SER A 23 -13.69 28.70 8.24
N ARG A 24 -12.75 29.65 8.17
CA ARG A 24 -12.23 30.22 6.91
C ARG A 24 -11.16 29.33 6.28
N LEU A 25 -10.51 28.50 7.09
CA LEU A 25 -9.57 27.48 6.68
C LEU A 25 -10.03 26.12 7.19
N ASP A 26 -10.47 25.24 6.30
CA ASP A 26 -10.74 23.84 6.63
C ASP A 26 -9.44 23.01 6.49
N PRO A 27 -8.96 22.35 7.56
CA PRO A 27 -7.76 21.53 7.50
C PRO A 27 -7.83 20.40 6.46
N THR A 28 -9.02 19.87 6.20
CA THR A 28 -9.21 18.79 5.22
C THR A 28 -9.00 19.32 3.80
N GLN A 29 -9.62 20.45 3.47
CA GLN A 29 -9.38 21.16 2.21
C GLN A 29 -7.93 21.58 2.04
N LEU A 30 -7.26 22.05 3.10
CA LEU A 30 -5.85 22.41 3.03
C LEU A 30 -4.97 21.19 2.68
N ASN A 31 -5.21 20.03 3.31
CA ASN A 31 -4.49 18.80 2.98
C ASN A 31 -4.70 18.39 1.52
N GLN A 32 -5.93 18.50 1.02
CA GLN A 32 -6.23 18.22 -0.38
C GLN A 32 -5.48 19.19 -1.31
N ALA A 33 -5.49 20.49 -1.01
CA ALA A 33 -4.78 21.50 -1.80
C ALA A 33 -3.26 21.24 -1.81
N VAL A 34 -2.67 20.85 -0.68
CA VAL A 34 -1.26 20.45 -0.61
C VAL A 34 -1.00 19.21 -1.45
N ALA A 35 -1.85 18.19 -1.38
CA ALA A 35 -1.72 16.98 -2.18
C ALA A 35 -1.82 17.28 -3.70
N ASP A 36 -2.73 18.16 -4.09
CA ASP A 36 -2.91 18.60 -5.48
C ASP A 36 -1.68 19.35 -5.99
N GLU A 37 -1.12 20.27 -5.19
CA GLU A 37 0.10 21.01 -5.55
C GLU A 37 1.31 20.07 -5.64
N CYS A 38 1.40 19.12 -4.72
CA CYS A 38 2.37 18.05 -4.74
C CYS A 38 2.25 17.24 -6.03
N LYS A 39 1.04 16.80 -6.41
CA LYS A 39 0.80 16.09 -7.67
C LYS A 39 1.12 16.95 -8.89
N ALA A 40 0.87 18.25 -8.86
CA ALA A 40 1.24 19.16 -9.94
C ALA A 40 2.78 19.28 -10.07
N SER A 41 3.49 19.33 -8.95
CA SER A 41 4.94 19.51 -8.90
C SER A 41 5.74 18.23 -9.17
N PHE A 42 5.30 17.07 -8.66
CA PHE A 42 6.03 15.79 -8.76
C PHE A 42 5.24 14.67 -9.46
N GLY A 43 3.95 14.86 -9.74
CA GLY A 43 3.09 13.79 -10.26
C GLY A 43 3.32 13.46 -11.74
N SER A 44 4.14 14.26 -12.44
CA SER A 44 4.55 14.00 -13.82
C SER A 44 6.03 13.67 -13.85
N VAL A 45 6.39 12.59 -14.54
CA VAL A 45 7.77 12.15 -14.72
C VAL A 45 8.13 12.26 -16.20
N VAL A 46 9.11 13.10 -16.53
CA VAL A 46 9.47 13.39 -17.93
C VAL A 46 10.57 12.45 -18.45
N GLY A 47 11.51 12.03 -17.58
CA GLY A 47 12.61 11.13 -17.94
C GLY A 47 13.85 11.34 -17.08
N GLU A 48 14.96 10.70 -17.45
CA GLU A 48 16.21 10.71 -16.67
C GLU A 48 16.85 12.10 -16.51
N ASP A 49 16.55 13.03 -17.42
CA ASP A 49 17.02 14.41 -17.37
C ASP A 49 16.23 15.30 -16.38
N ASP A 50 15.17 14.76 -15.78
CA ASP A 50 14.38 15.46 -14.76
C ASP A 50 15.20 15.65 -13.46
N PRO A 51 15.34 16.88 -12.93
CA PRO A 51 16.04 17.11 -11.66
C PRO A 51 15.47 16.31 -10.48
N LEU A 52 14.19 15.93 -10.52
CA LEU A 52 13.52 15.12 -9.50
C LEU A 52 13.63 13.61 -9.75
N TRP A 53 14.26 13.18 -10.85
CA TRP A 53 14.40 11.78 -11.23
C TRP A 53 14.88 10.84 -10.11
N PRO A 54 15.91 11.18 -9.30
CA PRO A 54 16.34 10.32 -8.19
C PRO A 54 15.23 10.11 -7.15
N LEU A 55 14.45 11.14 -6.84
CA LEU A 55 13.33 11.06 -5.91
C LEU A 55 12.22 10.14 -6.46
N HIS A 56 11.91 10.25 -7.76
CA HIS A 56 10.91 9.37 -8.40
C HIS A 56 11.32 7.90 -8.32
N ILE A 57 12.59 7.57 -8.54
CA ILE A 57 13.10 6.20 -8.40
C ILE A 57 12.93 5.71 -6.96
N ASP A 58 13.31 6.51 -5.98
CA ASP A 58 13.24 6.11 -4.57
C ASP A 58 11.81 5.93 -4.10
N VAL A 59 10.88 6.78 -4.53
CA VAL A 59 9.44 6.62 -4.26
C VAL A 59 8.91 5.37 -4.94
N ALA A 60 9.22 5.14 -6.22
CA ALA A 60 8.78 3.96 -6.94
C ALA A 60 9.26 2.67 -6.25
N ARG A 61 10.53 2.60 -5.82
CA ARG A 61 11.06 1.47 -5.06
C ARG A 61 10.31 1.22 -3.76
N GLN A 62 9.99 2.29 -3.02
CA GLN A 62 9.23 2.18 -1.77
C GLN A 62 7.81 1.69 -2.01
N VAL A 63 7.13 2.22 -3.03
CA VAL A 63 5.78 1.78 -3.44
C VAL A 63 5.77 0.29 -3.78
N LEU A 64 6.76 -0.18 -4.54
CA LEU A 64 6.90 -1.61 -4.84
C LEU A 64 7.17 -2.45 -3.58
N ALA A 65 8.03 -1.98 -2.68
CA ALA A 65 8.37 -2.69 -1.45
C ALA A 65 7.17 -2.89 -0.51
N VAL A 66 6.20 -1.97 -0.53
CA VAL A 66 4.96 -2.09 0.25
C VAL A 66 3.82 -2.78 -0.52
N GLY A 67 4.08 -3.27 -1.74
CA GLY A 67 3.09 -3.97 -2.57
C GLY A 67 2.09 -3.05 -3.26
N GLY A 68 2.50 -1.83 -3.63
CA GLY A 68 1.62 -0.85 -4.27
C GLY A 68 1.16 -1.22 -5.69
N LEU A 69 1.78 -2.22 -6.32
CA LEU A 69 1.32 -2.83 -7.56
C LEU A 69 1.20 -4.35 -7.35
N SER A 70 0.22 -4.96 -8.02
CA SER A 70 0.09 -6.42 -8.05
C SER A 70 1.22 -7.06 -8.87
N ALA A 71 1.47 -8.35 -8.64
CA ALA A 71 2.48 -9.09 -9.42
C ALA A 71 2.14 -9.14 -10.92
N ASP A 72 0.86 -9.27 -11.25
CA ASP A 72 0.38 -9.30 -12.63
C ASP A 72 0.61 -7.95 -13.31
N GLU A 73 0.25 -6.85 -12.65
CA GLU A 73 0.49 -5.49 -13.16
C GLU A 73 1.99 -5.20 -13.34
N LEU A 74 2.84 -5.66 -12.42
CA LEU A 74 4.30 -5.54 -12.58
C LEU A 74 4.83 -6.34 -13.77
N SER A 75 4.24 -7.51 -14.04
CA SER A 75 4.62 -8.32 -15.20
C SER A 75 4.29 -7.62 -16.53
N GLU A 76 3.15 -6.91 -16.57
CA GLU A 76 2.75 -6.09 -17.73
C GLU A 76 3.70 -4.93 -17.94
N TRP A 77 4.03 -4.18 -16.88
CA TRP A 77 4.98 -3.07 -16.98
C TRP A 77 6.40 -3.53 -17.34
N LEU A 78 6.82 -4.73 -16.90
CA LEU A 78 8.06 -5.34 -17.35
C LEU A 78 8.02 -5.64 -18.86
N ALA A 79 6.90 -6.14 -19.39
CA ALA A 79 6.72 -6.34 -20.83
C ALA A 79 6.84 -5.00 -21.59
N VAL A 80 6.22 -3.93 -21.10
CA VAL A 80 6.35 -2.57 -21.67
C VAL A 80 7.81 -2.09 -21.64
N ALA A 81 8.53 -2.31 -20.54
CA ALA A 81 9.95 -1.95 -20.44
C ALA A 81 10.82 -2.74 -21.44
N ARG A 82 10.60 -4.05 -21.59
CA ARG A 82 11.29 -4.90 -22.57
C ARG A 82 11.02 -4.44 -24.01
N LEU A 83 9.77 -4.14 -24.33
CA LEU A 83 9.39 -3.62 -25.64
C LEU A 83 10.10 -2.31 -25.96
N ARG A 84 10.17 -1.37 -25.01
CA ARG A 84 10.92 -0.10 -25.17
C ARG A 84 12.42 -0.32 -25.36
N ALA A 85 12.99 -1.35 -24.73
CA ALA A 85 14.38 -1.76 -24.91
C ALA A 85 14.62 -2.55 -26.23
N GLY A 86 13.59 -2.77 -27.05
CA GLY A 86 13.69 -3.53 -28.30
C GLY A 86 13.79 -5.05 -28.10
N VAL A 87 13.48 -5.57 -26.91
CA VAL A 87 13.45 -7.01 -26.61
C VAL A 87 12.11 -7.60 -27.05
N PRO A 88 12.08 -8.61 -27.94
CA PRO A 88 10.85 -9.28 -28.33
C PRO A 88 10.15 -9.95 -27.14
N LEU A 89 8.82 -9.79 -27.03
CA LEU A 89 8.02 -10.38 -25.94
C LEU A 89 7.92 -11.93 -25.99
N SER A 90 8.53 -12.57 -27.00
CA SER A 90 8.44 -14.01 -27.26
C SER A 90 9.36 -14.88 -26.41
N THR A 91 9.92 -14.38 -25.30
CA THR A 91 10.79 -15.16 -24.39
C THR A 91 10.24 -15.12 -22.96
N ILE A 92 9.02 -15.58 -22.77
CA ILE A 92 8.69 -16.32 -21.56
C ILE A 92 8.98 -17.77 -21.91
N ASP A 93 10.26 -18.15 -21.92
CA ASP A 93 10.58 -19.56 -21.79
C ASP A 93 10.05 -19.98 -20.41
N PRO A 94 9.13 -20.95 -20.32
CA PRO A 94 8.79 -21.52 -19.02
C PRO A 94 10.10 -21.95 -18.36
N PRO A 95 10.27 -21.74 -17.03
CA PRO A 95 11.50 -22.13 -16.34
C PRO A 95 11.78 -23.57 -16.73
N ALA A 96 12.98 -23.84 -17.26
CA ALA A 96 13.37 -25.10 -17.88
C ALA A 96 12.84 -26.28 -17.05
N GLY A 97 11.65 -26.75 -17.44
CA GLY A 97 10.98 -27.86 -16.80
C GLY A 97 11.83 -29.05 -17.13
N THR A 98 12.45 -29.63 -16.11
CA THR A 98 13.09 -30.93 -16.22
C THR A 98 12.12 -31.86 -16.91
N SER A 99 12.51 -32.29 -18.10
CA SER A 99 11.76 -33.18 -18.96
C SER A 99 11.36 -34.43 -18.18
N GLY A 100 10.09 -34.51 -17.78
CA GLY A 100 9.46 -35.70 -17.24
C GLY A 100 8.58 -36.29 -18.32
N ALA A 101 9.12 -37.24 -19.08
CA ALA A 101 8.33 -38.06 -19.99
C ALA A 101 7.37 -38.95 -19.20
N SER A 102 6.06 -38.75 -19.37
CA SER A 102 4.96 -39.71 -19.17
C SER A 102 3.68 -38.91 -19.32
N GLY A 103 2.70 -39.23 -20.15
CA GLY A 103 2.40 -40.35 -21.02
C GLY A 103 1.05 -39.98 -21.63
N THR A 104 0.79 -40.45 -22.83
CA THR A 104 -0.50 -40.28 -23.53
C THR A 104 -1.68 -40.67 -22.64
N LEU A 105 -2.47 -39.69 -22.22
CA LEU A 105 -3.87 -39.90 -21.82
C LEU A 105 -4.70 -38.90 -22.61
N SER A 106 -5.15 -39.38 -23.78
CA SER A 106 -6.31 -38.85 -24.48
C SER A 106 -7.46 -38.70 -23.50
N PRO A 107 -8.18 -37.56 -23.44
CA PRO A 107 -9.48 -37.56 -22.81
C PRO A 107 -10.43 -38.31 -23.75
N GLU A 108 -10.86 -39.51 -23.33
CA GLU A 108 -12.09 -40.09 -23.85
C GLU A 108 -13.22 -39.12 -23.46
N MET A 109 -13.85 -38.51 -24.47
CA MET A 109 -15.09 -37.79 -24.26
C MET A 109 -16.17 -38.79 -23.87
N GLU A 110 -16.45 -38.85 -22.58
CA GLU A 110 -17.65 -39.50 -22.06
C GLU A 110 -18.85 -38.61 -22.38
N LEU A 111 -19.62 -39.04 -23.38
CA LEU A 111 -20.92 -38.47 -23.75
C LEU A 111 -21.86 -38.59 -22.55
N TYR A 112 -21.99 -37.50 -21.80
CA TYR A 112 -23.06 -37.33 -20.83
C TYR A 112 -24.33 -36.93 -21.58
N GLU A 113 -25.22 -37.88 -21.84
CA GLU A 113 -26.63 -37.56 -22.18
C GLU A 113 -27.33 -37.09 -20.89
N GLY A 114 -27.15 -35.81 -20.59
CA GLY A 114 -27.85 -35.10 -19.53
C GLY A 114 -29.28 -34.76 -19.96
N ASP A 115 -30.22 -35.49 -19.38
CA ASP A 115 -31.67 -35.28 -19.35
C ASP A 115 -32.09 -33.81 -19.35
N LEU A 116 -32.78 -33.39 -20.41
CA LEU A 116 -33.46 -32.10 -20.52
C LEU A 116 -34.77 -32.14 -19.71
N SER A 117 -34.68 -32.00 -18.39
CA SER A 117 -35.88 -31.77 -17.56
C SER A 117 -35.57 -31.01 -16.26
N SER A 118 -35.46 -29.69 -16.38
CA SER A 118 -36.03 -28.72 -15.42
C SER A 118 -35.53 -27.32 -15.78
N ALA A 119 -36.39 -26.54 -16.41
CA ALA A 119 -36.28 -25.10 -16.38
C ALA A 119 -36.79 -24.62 -15.02
N PRO A 120 -35.98 -23.94 -14.18
CA PRO A 120 -36.55 -23.17 -13.09
C PRO A 120 -37.25 -21.94 -13.67
N GLU A 121 -38.56 -21.93 -13.47
CA GLU A 121 -39.49 -20.83 -13.69
C GLU A 121 -39.01 -19.57 -12.92
N PRO A 122 -39.03 -18.37 -13.52
CA PRO A 122 -38.59 -17.17 -12.81
C PRO A 122 -39.59 -16.82 -11.70
N GLU A 123 -39.13 -16.87 -10.45
CA GLU A 123 -39.93 -16.41 -9.31
C GLU A 123 -40.24 -14.91 -9.44
N PRO A 124 -41.45 -14.49 -9.02
CA PRO A 124 -41.87 -13.09 -9.10
C PRO A 124 -41.01 -12.23 -8.17
N TYR A 125 -40.47 -11.15 -8.76
CA TYR A 125 -39.78 -10.06 -8.06
C TYR A 125 -40.68 -9.52 -6.93
N LEU A 126 -40.35 -9.86 -5.69
CA LEU A 126 -40.87 -9.16 -4.52
C LEU A 126 -39.96 -7.96 -4.25
N ASP A 127 -40.59 -6.79 -4.28
CA ASP A 127 -40.01 -5.49 -3.97
C ASP A 127 -39.47 -5.50 -2.53
N PRO A 128 -38.16 -5.24 -2.27
CA PRO A 128 -37.69 -5.12 -0.91
C PRO A 128 -38.10 -3.76 -0.32
N GLU A 129 -39.01 -3.81 0.66
CA GLU A 129 -39.33 -2.69 1.55
C GLU A 129 -38.07 -2.18 2.29
N PRO A 130 -38.03 -0.90 2.67
CA PRO A 130 -36.87 -0.31 3.36
C PRO A 130 -36.79 -0.76 4.82
N GLU A 131 -35.93 -1.74 5.09
CA GLU A 131 -35.60 -2.16 6.46
C GLU A 131 -34.58 -1.19 7.11
N THR A 132 -35.15 -0.27 7.88
CA THR A 132 -34.79 0.08 9.27
C THR A 132 -33.37 -0.23 9.77
N GLU A 133 -32.73 0.85 10.21
CA GLU A 133 -31.52 0.94 11.03
C GLU A 133 -31.49 -0.08 12.17
N THR A 134 -30.48 -0.95 12.17
CA THR A 134 -30.06 -1.69 13.37
C THR A 134 -28.59 -1.38 13.65
N GLU A 135 -28.41 -0.38 14.51
CA GLU A 135 -27.19 -0.02 15.21
C GLU A 135 -26.69 -1.22 16.01
N THR A 136 -25.69 -1.93 15.46
CA THR A 136 -24.96 -2.97 16.19
C THR A 136 -23.73 -2.31 16.81
N GLU A 137 -23.89 -1.82 18.03
CA GLU A 137 -22.80 -1.41 18.91
C GLU A 137 -21.97 -2.65 19.27
N GLN A 138 -20.96 -2.94 18.45
CA GLN A 138 -20.01 -4.01 18.68
C GLN A 138 -18.89 -3.51 19.60
N ALA A 139 -19.02 -3.88 20.87
CA ALA A 139 -18.03 -3.67 21.91
C ALA A 139 -16.63 -4.17 21.50
N ALA A 140 -15.65 -3.27 21.58
CA ALA A 140 -14.24 -3.52 21.33
C ALA A 140 -13.66 -4.56 22.33
N PRO A 141 -12.87 -5.55 21.88
CA PRO A 141 -12.05 -6.31 22.81
C PRO A 141 -10.90 -5.44 23.31
N ALA A 142 -10.83 -5.26 24.64
CA ALA A 142 -9.72 -4.63 25.33
C ALA A 142 -8.42 -5.38 25.01
N SER A 143 -7.65 -4.86 24.04
CA SER A 143 -6.28 -5.26 23.78
C SER A 143 -5.43 -4.91 25.00
N THR A 144 -5.17 -5.90 25.84
CA THR A 144 -4.14 -5.86 26.88
C THR A 144 -2.77 -5.79 26.20
N SER A 145 -2.36 -4.57 25.86
CA SER A 145 -1.04 -4.29 25.30
C SER A 145 0.06 -4.66 26.30
N ALA A 146 0.84 -5.69 25.98
CA ALA A 146 2.07 -6.01 26.70
C ALA A 146 3.09 -4.85 26.56
N MET A 147 3.52 -4.32 27.70
CA MET A 147 4.59 -3.32 27.84
C MET A 147 5.95 -4.01 27.79
N VAL A 148 6.89 -3.47 27.03
CA VAL A 148 8.27 -3.95 26.94
C VAL A 148 9.17 -2.94 27.64
N GLU A 149 10.07 -3.42 28.51
CA GLU A 149 11.03 -2.61 29.25
C GLU A 149 12.36 -2.54 28.48
N LEU A 150 12.80 -1.34 28.15
CA LEU A 150 14.05 -1.06 27.46
C LEU A 150 15.25 -1.08 28.44
N PRO A 151 16.49 -1.24 27.94
CA PRO A 151 17.71 -1.22 28.77
C PRO A 151 17.94 0.08 29.57
N ASP A 152 17.27 1.17 29.20
CA ASP A 152 17.31 2.46 29.89
C ASP A 152 16.21 2.62 30.96
N GLY A 153 15.47 1.54 31.27
CA GLY A 153 14.41 1.50 32.28
C GLY A 153 13.07 2.07 31.82
N ARG A 154 12.93 2.47 30.55
CA ARG A 154 11.67 2.99 30.02
C ARG A 154 10.76 1.85 29.55
N ARG A 155 9.47 1.95 29.86
CA ARG A 155 8.46 0.98 29.38
C ARG A 155 7.71 1.56 28.18
N ILE A 156 7.78 0.87 27.04
CA ILE A 156 7.05 1.26 25.83
C ILE A 156 6.07 0.17 25.41
N HIS A 157 4.97 0.58 24.79
CA HIS A 157 4.05 -0.35 24.16
C HIS A 157 4.73 -1.04 22.98
N ARG A 158 4.64 -2.38 22.91
CA ARG A 158 5.30 -3.22 21.88
C ARG A 158 5.10 -2.74 20.44
N ARG A 159 3.97 -2.09 20.13
CA ARG A 159 3.68 -1.48 18.81
C ARG A 159 4.62 -0.33 18.40
N HIS A 160 5.40 0.23 19.32
CA HIS A 160 6.37 1.30 19.04
C HIS A 160 7.79 0.79 18.78
N ILE A 161 8.01 -0.54 18.78
CA ILE A 161 9.30 -1.13 18.43
C ILE A 161 9.34 -1.32 16.90
N ILE A 162 9.41 -0.20 16.16
CA ILE A 162 9.85 -0.21 14.77
C ILE A 162 11.04 0.75 14.69
N ALA A 163 12.22 0.21 14.95
CA ALA A 163 13.47 0.91 14.70
C ALA A 163 14.31 0.10 13.72
N ARG A 164 14.51 0.72 12.55
CA ARG A 164 15.77 0.83 11.82
C ARG A 164 16.83 -0.22 12.15
N GLY A 165 17.19 -0.99 11.12
CA GLY A 165 18.29 -1.93 11.09
C GLY A 165 19.59 -1.37 11.67
N ARG A 166 19.78 -1.64 12.96
CA ARG A 166 21.08 -1.63 13.61
C ARG A 166 21.08 -2.77 14.60
N GLU A 167 21.78 -3.83 14.21
CA GLU A 167 22.00 -5.01 15.04
C GLU A 167 22.44 -4.59 16.45
N LEU A 168 21.76 -5.13 17.45
CA LEU A 168 22.17 -5.03 18.84
C LEU A 168 23.48 -5.84 19.00
N PRO A 169 24.56 -5.26 19.54
CA PRO A 169 25.70 -6.05 19.95
C PRO A 169 25.26 -6.97 21.09
N THR A 170 25.32 -8.28 20.87
CA THR A 170 25.23 -9.31 21.91
C THR A 170 26.50 -9.25 22.77
N GLY A 171 26.58 -8.21 23.61
CA GLY A 171 27.60 -8.08 24.63
C GLY A 171 27.31 -9.03 25.79
N ASN A 172 27.70 -10.30 25.66
CA ASN A 172 28.02 -11.15 26.80
C ASN A 172 29.54 -11.15 26.94
N GLY A 173 30.03 -10.42 27.95
CA GLY A 173 31.44 -10.26 28.24
C GLY A 173 32.05 -11.46 28.97
N LEU A 174 33.23 -11.16 29.55
CA LEU A 174 34.10 -11.97 30.42
C LEU A 174 35.18 -12.72 29.63
N ARG A 175 36.42 -12.20 29.49
CA ARG A 175 37.45 -12.03 30.53
C ARG A 175 37.49 -13.23 31.49
N GLU A 176 38.30 -14.21 31.13
CA GLU A 176 39.03 -15.03 32.09
C GLU A 176 40.53 -15.01 31.72
N PHE A 177 41.33 -15.38 32.72
CA PHE A 177 42.70 -15.00 33.03
C PHE A 177 43.78 -15.50 32.07
#